data_AF-A0A351HWY3-F1
#
_entry.id   AF-A0A351HWY3-F1
#
_cell.length_a   1.000
_cell.length_b   1.000
_cell.length_c   1.000
_cell.angle_alpha   90.00
_cell.angle_beta   90.00
_cell.angle_gamma   90.00
#
_symmetry.space_group_name_H-M   'P 1'
#
loop_
_entity.id
_entity.type
_entity.pdbx_description
1 polymer ?
#
loop_
_entity_poly.entity_id
_entity_poly.type
_entity_poly.pdbx_seq_one_letter_code
_entity_poly.pdbx_strand_id
1 'polypeptide(L)'
;MEIKIVKTANPKEKPEEDSLIFGVEFTDYMFEMDYTEGIGWHDAVIKPYGPIEIMPSAMVLHYAQEVFEGLKAYKTPAGEIQLFRPDENFKRMNRSNARMCIPQIDENFLLEALKALVKMDESWIPKSPGTSLYIRPFVFATDPFIGVRVSKRYKFMIIMSPVGSYYKGGMVPSRIYVESEFARTVRGGTGEAKCGGNYAGGLAAQQKVHEMGFEQILWLDGEKRQYIEEVGTSNVFFLIDGVFVTPSLEGTILNGITRKSVIELLK
;
A
#
# COMPACT_ATOMS: atom_id res chain seq x y z
N MET A 1 17.29 -9.73 -14.37
CA MET A 1 16.99 -10.96 -13.61
C MET A 1 15.82 -11.66 -14.27
N GLU A 2 15.86 -12.98 -14.39
CA GLU A 2 14.75 -13.77 -14.95
C GLU A 2 13.70 -14.05 -13.87
N ILE A 3 12.42 -14.07 -14.24
CA ILE A 3 11.31 -14.40 -13.34
C ILE A 3 10.95 -15.87 -13.53
N LYS A 4 11.22 -16.70 -12.53
CA LYS A 4 10.78 -18.10 -12.53
C LYS A 4 9.26 -18.18 -12.36
N ILE A 5 8.60 -19.10 -13.05
CA ILE A 5 7.16 -19.32 -12.93
C ILE A 5 6.88 -20.73 -12.42
N VAL A 6 6.06 -20.83 -11.36
CA VAL A 6 5.51 -22.08 -10.82
C VAL A 6 4.00 -22.01 -10.94
N LYS A 7 3.42 -22.86 -11.80
CA LYS A 7 1.96 -22.89 -12.04
C LYS A 7 1.21 -23.55 -10.88
N THR A 8 0.00 -23.07 -10.59
CA THR A 8 -0.90 -23.75 -9.65
C THR A 8 -1.53 -24.97 -10.33
N ALA A 9 -1.69 -26.05 -9.58
CA ALA A 9 -2.51 -27.20 -9.98
C ALA A 9 -3.96 -27.08 -9.49
N ASN A 10 -4.23 -26.17 -8.55
CA ASN A 10 -5.51 -26.02 -7.86
C ASN A 10 -5.91 -24.54 -7.86
N PRO A 11 -6.41 -23.99 -8.99
CA PRO A 11 -6.93 -22.63 -9.01
C PRO A 11 -8.17 -22.52 -8.11
N LYS A 12 -8.32 -21.38 -7.42
CA LYS A 12 -9.46 -21.14 -6.54
C LYS A 12 -10.70 -20.76 -7.34
N GLU A 13 -11.86 -21.01 -6.74
CA GLU A 13 -13.11 -20.41 -7.19
C GLU A 13 -13.07 -18.89 -6.97
N LYS A 14 -13.61 -18.13 -7.91
CA LYS A 14 -13.62 -16.66 -7.82
C LYS A 14 -14.85 -16.22 -7.03
N PRO A 15 -14.72 -15.24 -6.12
CA PRO A 15 -15.86 -14.69 -5.40
C PRO A 15 -16.80 -13.94 -6.36
N GLU A 16 -18.08 -13.89 -6.00
CA GLU A 16 -19.07 -13.07 -6.71
C GLU A 16 -18.72 -11.57 -6.59
N GLU A 17 -18.78 -10.83 -7.70
CA GLU A 17 -18.26 -9.46 -7.78
C GLU A 17 -19.04 -8.45 -6.88
N ASP A 18 -20.31 -8.72 -6.58
CA ASP A 18 -21.17 -7.89 -5.71
C ASP A 18 -20.87 -8.07 -4.20
N SER A 19 -20.28 -9.21 -3.86
CA SER A 19 -19.93 -9.60 -2.49
C SER A 19 -18.52 -9.17 -2.08
N LEU A 20 -17.69 -8.71 -3.01
CA LEU A 20 -16.28 -8.37 -2.77
C LEU A 20 -16.06 -7.46 -1.55
N ILE A 21 -15.15 -7.87 -0.68
CA ILE A 21 -14.70 -7.13 0.50
C ILE A 21 -13.21 -6.80 0.33
N PHE A 22 -12.83 -5.56 0.62
CA PHE A 22 -11.45 -5.10 0.47
C PHE A 22 -10.47 -5.94 1.31
N GLY A 23 -9.51 -6.60 0.65
CA GLY A 23 -8.39 -7.26 1.31
C GLY A 23 -8.71 -8.60 1.99
N VAL A 24 -9.82 -9.24 1.63
CA VAL A 24 -10.23 -10.54 2.21
C VAL A 24 -9.89 -11.70 1.28
N GLU A 25 -10.29 -11.60 0.01
CA GLU A 25 -10.03 -12.62 -1.01
C GLU A 25 -8.71 -12.35 -1.73
N PHE A 26 -7.99 -13.40 -2.13
CA PHE A 26 -6.69 -13.27 -2.80
C PHE A 26 -6.59 -14.19 -4.02
N THR A 27 -5.88 -13.73 -5.05
CA THR A 27 -5.75 -14.44 -6.34
C THR A 27 -4.96 -15.74 -6.25
N ASP A 28 -4.80 -16.44 -7.37
CA ASP A 28 -4.14 -17.75 -7.41
C ASP A 28 -2.63 -17.66 -7.22
N TYR A 29 -2.02 -16.54 -7.62
CA TYR A 29 -0.57 -16.37 -7.62
C TYR A 29 -0.12 -15.18 -6.77
N MET A 30 1.15 -15.25 -6.36
CA MET A 30 1.90 -14.15 -5.78
C MET A 30 3.30 -14.09 -6.41
N PHE A 31 3.91 -12.91 -6.35
CA PHE A 31 5.32 -12.72 -6.66
C PHE A 31 6.12 -12.68 -5.36
N GLU A 32 7.32 -13.29 -5.34
CA GLU A 32 8.32 -13.08 -4.29
C GLU A 32 9.73 -12.97 -4.87
N MET A 33 10.60 -12.27 -4.14
CA MET A 33 12.01 -12.10 -4.44
C MET A 33 12.78 -11.83 -3.15
N ASP A 34 13.96 -12.42 -3.01
CA ASP A 34 14.79 -12.25 -1.82
C ASP A 34 15.87 -11.19 -2.05
N TYR A 35 16.34 -10.61 -0.95
CA TYR A 35 17.55 -9.80 -0.92
C TYR A 35 18.51 -10.40 0.10
N THR A 36 19.79 -10.45 -0.26
CA THR A 36 20.89 -10.74 0.66
C THR A 36 22.02 -9.73 0.45
N GLU A 37 22.51 -9.14 1.54
CA GLU A 37 23.68 -8.23 1.52
C GLU A 37 24.86 -8.91 0.79
N GLY A 38 25.47 -8.20 -0.16
CA GLY A 38 26.56 -8.71 -1.00
C GLY A 38 26.12 -9.47 -2.26
N ILE A 39 24.86 -9.94 -2.32
CA ILE A 39 24.27 -10.59 -3.51
C ILE A 39 23.34 -9.61 -4.24
N GLY A 40 22.58 -8.81 -3.50
CA GLY A 40 21.53 -7.94 -4.02
C GLY A 40 20.17 -8.64 -4.03
N TRP A 41 19.28 -8.21 -4.92
CA TRP A 41 17.97 -8.85 -5.14
C TRP A 41 18.13 -10.06 -6.06
N HIS A 42 17.59 -11.22 -5.65
CA HIS A 42 17.72 -12.49 -6.34
C HIS A 42 16.47 -13.38 -6.18
N ASP A 43 16.44 -14.50 -6.90
CA ASP A 43 15.38 -15.52 -6.80
C ASP A 43 13.95 -15.02 -7.04
N ALA A 44 13.78 -14.14 -8.02
CA ALA A 44 12.46 -13.66 -8.45
C ALA A 44 11.57 -14.81 -8.97
N VAL A 45 10.39 -14.99 -8.37
CA VAL A 45 9.46 -16.07 -8.72
C VAL A 45 8.00 -15.63 -8.64
N ILE A 46 7.19 -16.04 -9.61
CA ILE A 46 5.74 -16.09 -9.52
C ILE A 46 5.33 -17.52 -9.19
N LYS A 47 4.56 -17.70 -8.11
CA LYS A 47 4.16 -19.02 -7.58
C LYS A 47 2.75 -18.96 -6.99
N PRO A 48 2.12 -20.10 -6.69
CA PRO A 48 0.80 -20.10 -6.06
C PRO A 48 0.80 -19.32 -4.73
N TYR A 49 -0.25 -18.54 -4.49
CA TYR A 49 -0.47 -17.79 -3.26
C TYR A 49 -0.54 -18.76 -2.07
N GLY A 50 0.21 -18.46 -1.00
CA GLY A 50 0.27 -19.32 0.16
C GLY A 50 1.00 -18.68 1.34
N PRO A 51 1.09 -19.41 2.48
CA PRO A 51 1.78 -18.92 3.66
C PRO A 51 3.27 -18.68 3.40
N ILE A 52 3.84 -17.77 4.18
CA ILE A 52 5.29 -17.54 4.24
C ILE A 52 5.87 -18.13 5.51
N GLU A 53 7.02 -18.80 5.41
CA GLU A 53 7.78 -19.26 6.56
C GLU A 53 8.83 -18.19 6.93
N ILE A 54 8.83 -17.77 8.18
CA ILE A 54 9.79 -16.80 8.72
C ILE A 54 10.25 -17.24 10.10
N MET A 55 11.49 -16.89 10.45
CA MET A 55 12.00 -17.15 11.79
C MET A 55 11.24 -16.31 12.82
N PRO A 56 10.92 -16.83 14.02
CA PRO A 56 10.31 -16.02 15.08
C PRO A 56 11.16 -14.81 15.50
N SER A 57 12.48 -14.87 15.30
CA SER A 57 13.41 -13.77 15.53
C SER A 57 13.57 -12.83 14.33
N ALA A 58 12.75 -12.98 13.27
CA ALA A 58 12.80 -12.12 12.10
C ALA A 58 12.55 -10.66 12.51
N MET A 59 13.46 -9.75 12.15
CA MET A 59 13.44 -8.36 12.61
C MET A 59 12.12 -7.62 12.33
N VAL A 60 11.40 -7.95 11.26
CA VAL A 60 10.06 -7.37 10.98
C VAL A 60 9.09 -7.58 12.14
N LEU A 61 9.13 -8.75 12.79
CA LEU A 61 8.22 -9.14 13.87
C LEU A 61 8.46 -8.36 15.17
N HIS A 62 9.62 -7.69 15.29
CA HIS A 62 10.04 -6.98 16.50
C HIS A 62 10.15 -5.48 16.29
N TYR A 63 10.57 -5.03 15.10
CA TYR A 63 10.96 -3.63 14.85
C TYR A 63 10.34 -3.01 13.60
N ALA A 64 9.39 -3.69 12.94
CA ALA A 64 8.61 -3.15 11.82
C ALA A 64 9.46 -2.50 10.71
N GLN A 65 10.64 -3.05 10.41
CA GLN A 65 11.42 -2.64 9.24
C GLN A 65 10.77 -3.21 7.97
N GLU A 66 9.70 -2.55 7.53
CA GLU A 66 8.86 -2.93 6.41
C GLU A 66 8.23 -1.71 5.71
N VAL A 67 7.96 -1.86 4.43
CA VAL A 67 7.22 -0.88 3.62
C VAL A 67 6.23 -1.58 2.69
N PHE A 68 5.22 -0.84 2.24
CA PHE A 68 4.25 -1.37 1.28
C PHE A 68 3.77 -0.31 0.30
N GLU A 69 3.15 -0.79 -0.77
CA GLU A 69 2.47 0.02 -1.77
C GLU A 69 1.02 -0.41 -1.98
N GLY A 70 0.26 0.44 -2.67
CA GLY A 70 -1.12 0.15 -3.03
C GLY A 70 -1.47 0.78 -4.36
N LEU A 71 -1.88 -0.06 -5.30
CA LEU A 71 -2.32 0.31 -6.64
C LEU A 71 -3.38 -0.66 -7.15
N LYS A 72 -3.89 -0.43 -8.35
CA LYS A 72 -5.02 -1.18 -8.90
C LYS A 72 -4.83 -1.51 -10.38
N ALA A 73 -5.34 -2.67 -10.77
CA ALA A 73 -5.59 -3.05 -12.15
C ALA A 73 -7.10 -3.01 -12.44
N TYR A 74 -7.43 -2.59 -13.65
CA TYR A 74 -8.81 -2.40 -14.11
C TYR A 74 -9.00 -3.09 -15.46
N LYS A 75 -10.22 -3.61 -15.71
CA LYS A 75 -10.66 -4.02 -17.04
C LYS A 75 -11.38 -2.85 -17.71
N THR A 76 -10.99 -2.51 -18.93
CA THR A 76 -11.75 -1.58 -19.76
C THR A 76 -13.01 -2.25 -20.31
N PRO A 77 -14.00 -1.50 -20.85
CA PRO A 77 -15.14 -2.08 -21.55
C PRO A 77 -14.76 -3.00 -22.73
N ALA A 78 -13.59 -2.75 -23.35
CA ALA A 78 -13.04 -3.60 -24.41
C ALA A 78 -12.31 -4.86 -23.87
N GLY A 79 -12.20 -5.02 -22.56
CA GLY A 79 -11.52 -6.14 -21.91
C GLY A 79 -10.00 -5.99 -21.77
N GLU A 80 -9.44 -4.83 -22.12
CA GLU A 80 -8.02 -4.53 -21.92
C GLU A 80 -7.71 -4.30 -20.44
N ILE A 81 -6.47 -4.59 -20.04
CA ILE A 81 -6.01 -4.37 -18.66
C ILE A 81 -5.27 -3.05 -18.58
N GLN A 82 -5.66 -2.21 -17.62
CA GLN A 82 -4.99 -0.94 -17.36
C GLN A 82 -4.50 -0.86 -15.91
N LEU A 83 -3.31 -0.30 -15.74
CA LEU A 83 -2.71 0.06 -14.46
C LEU A 83 -2.65 1.59 -14.36
N PHE A 84 -3.01 2.15 -13.21
CA PHE A 84 -2.95 3.60 -13.01
C PHE A 84 -1.62 4.01 -12.36
N ARG A 85 -0.75 4.70 -13.11
CA ARG A 85 0.55 5.25 -12.67
C ARG A 85 1.42 4.28 -11.82
N PRO A 86 1.60 3.01 -12.24
CA PRO A 86 2.34 2.03 -11.44
C PRO A 86 3.82 2.42 -11.23
N ASP A 87 4.40 3.18 -12.16
CA ASP A 87 5.77 3.72 -12.03
C ASP A 87 5.90 4.66 -10.84
N GLU A 88 4.89 5.50 -10.58
CA GLU A 88 4.89 6.41 -9.43
C GLU A 88 4.79 5.66 -8.10
N ASN A 89 4.13 4.49 -8.08
CA ASN A 89 4.12 3.61 -6.91
C ASN A 89 5.52 3.04 -6.62
N PHE A 90 6.23 2.54 -7.63
CA PHE A 90 7.59 2.00 -7.42
C PHE A 90 8.61 3.09 -7.05
N LYS A 91 8.50 4.29 -7.63
CA LYS A 91 9.27 5.46 -7.16
C LYS A 91 9.01 5.77 -5.69
N ARG A 92 7.74 5.71 -5.24
CA ARG A 92 7.38 5.95 -3.84
C ARG A 92 7.83 4.82 -2.92
N MET A 93 7.80 3.58 -3.38
CA MET A 93 8.40 2.46 -2.65
C MET A 93 9.88 2.71 -2.42
N ASN A 94 10.66 3.09 -3.45
CA ASN A 94 12.08 3.37 -3.28
C ASN A 94 12.38 4.55 -2.35
N ARG A 95 11.52 5.58 -2.31
CA ARG A 95 11.60 6.64 -1.28
C ARG A 95 11.34 6.09 0.13
N SER A 96 10.35 5.22 0.28
CA SER A 96 10.05 4.56 1.56
C SER A 96 11.20 3.63 1.97
N ASN A 97 11.77 2.88 1.02
CA ASN A 97 12.94 2.02 1.23
C ASN A 97 14.12 2.82 1.77
N ALA A 98 14.45 3.95 1.13
CA ALA A 98 15.51 4.84 1.59
C ALA A 98 15.28 5.33 3.03
N ARG A 99 14.04 5.73 3.37
CA ARG A 99 13.69 6.18 4.74
C ARG A 99 13.85 5.08 5.79
N MET A 100 13.58 3.83 5.41
CA MET A 100 13.59 2.64 6.28
C MET A 100 14.90 1.84 6.19
N CYS A 101 15.93 2.38 5.53
CA CYS A 101 17.22 1.71 5.29
C CYS A 101 17.08 0.35 4.59
N ILE A 102 16.11 0.22 3.69
CA ILE A 102 15.89 -0.95 2.84
C ILE A 102 16.58 -0.69 1.49
N PRO A 103 17.26 -1.70 0.90
CA PRO A 103 17.84 -1.59 -0.43
C PRO A 103 16.82 -1.16 -1.49
N GLN A 104 17.23 -0.29 -2.42
CA GLN A 104 16.40 0.08 -3.56
C GLN A 104 16.20 -1.12 -4.49
N ILE A 105 15.08 -1.12 -5.21
CA ILE A 105 14.74 -2.13 -6.21
C ILE A 105 14.65 -1.45 -7.58
N ASP A 106 15.10 -2.12 -8.64
CA ASP A 106 14.93 -1.64 -10.01
C ASP A 106 13.44 -1.52 -10.37
N GLU A 107 12.98 -0.28 -10.56
CA GLU A 107 11.58 0.07 -10.83
C GLU A 107 11.08 -0.53 -12.15
N ASN A 108 11.94 -0.62 -13.17
CA ASN A 108 11.58 -1.20 -14.46
C ASN A 108 11.36 -2.71 -14.32
N PHE A 109 12.26 -3.38 -13.59
CA PHE A 109 12.10 -4.79 -13.28
C PHE A 109 10.81 -5.06 -12.48
N LEU A 110 10.51 -4.24 -11.46
CA LEU A 110 9.26 -4.37 -10.70
C LEU A 110 8.02 -4.17 -11.57
N LEU A 111 8.07 -3.25 -12.52
CA LEU A 111 6.97 -3.04 -13.47
C LEU A 111 6.74 -4.26 -14.37
N GLU A 112 7.81 -4.87 -14.88
CA GLU A 112 7.70 -6.10 -15.68
C GLU A 112 7.21 -7.29 -14.83
N ALA A 113 7.70 -7.45 -13.60
CA ALA A 113 7.22 -8.48 -12.68
C ALA A 113 5.74 -8.31 -12.33
N LEU A 114 5.30 -7.08 -12.10
CA LEU A 114 3.90 -6.76 -11.86
C LEU A 114 3.03 -7.11 -13.08
N LYS A 115 3.42 -6.69 -14.28
CA LYS A 115 2.68 -7.01 -15.51
C LYS A 115 2.55 -8.51 -15.72
N ALA A 116 3.64 -9.26 -15.51
CA ALA A 116 3.64 -10.72 -15.61
C ALA A 116 2.66 -11.37 -14.61
N LEU A 117 2.69 -10.93 -13.34
CA LEU A 117 1.79 -11.43 -12.31
C LEU A 117 0.32 -11.10 -12.62
N VAL A 118 0.02 -9.85 -12.97
CA VAL A 118 -1.34 -9.40 -13.36
C VAL A 118 -1.84 -10.19 -14.57
N LYS A 119 -0.97 -10.51 -15.53
CA LYS A 119 -1.34 -11.32 -16.69
C LYS A 119 -1.67 -12.77 -16.30
N MET A 120 -0.94 -13.36 -15.36
CA MET A 120 -1.22 -14.72 -14.86
C MET A 120 -2.58 -14.81 -14.15
N ASP A 121 -2.94 -13.78 -13.40
CA ASP A 121 -4.21 -13.69 -12.68
C ASP A 121 -5.24 -12.79 -13.39
N GLU A 122 -5.15 -12.61 -14.72
CA GLU A 122 -6.01 -11.64 -15.41
C GLU A 122 -7.51 -11.93 -15.28
N SER A 123 -7.85 -13.20 -15.06
CA SER A 123 -9.23 -13.65 -14.84
C SER A 123 -9.81 -13.21 -13.49
N TRP A 124 -8.97 -12.79 -12.54
CA TRP A 124 -9.38 -12.26 -11.24
C TRP A 124 -9.71 -10.77 -11.27
N ILE A 125 -9.46 -10.07 -12.39
CA ILE A 125 -9.80 -8.66 -12.50
C ILE A 125 -11.31 -8.54 -12.73
N PRO A 126 -12.07 -8.01 -11.75
CA PRO A 126 -13.52 -7.93 -11.87
C PRO A 126 -13.91 -6.91 -12.96
N LYS A 127 -15.10 -7.10 -13.54
CA LYS A 127 -15.57 -6.32 -14.69
C LYS A 127 -16.70 -5.35 -14.32
N SER A 128 -17.36 -5.56 -13.18
CA SER A 128 -18.48 -4.74 -12.74
C SER A 128 -18.05 -3.30 -12.44
N PRO A 129 -18.89 -2.30 -12.73
CA PRO A 129 -18.61 -0.91 -12.41
C PRO A 129 -18.24 -0.71 -10.94
N GLY A 130 -17.21 0.11 -10.68
CA GLY A 130 -16.73 0.40 -9.32
C GLY A 130 -15.86 -0.69 -8.70
N THR A 131 -15.58 -1.79 -9.41
CA THR A 131 -14.69 -2.86 -8.94
C THR A 131 -13.28 -2.73 -9.55
N SER A 132 -12.30 -3.40 -8.94
CA SER A 132 -10.91 -3.43 -9.43
C SER A 132 -10.15 -4.60 -8.82
N LEU A 133 -8.98 -4.93 -9.37
CA LEU A 133 -8.02 -5.81 -8.70
C LEU A 133 -7.02 -4.94 -7.94
N TYR A 134 -7.05 -4.99 -6.61
CA TYR A 134 -6.09 -4.29 -5.76
C TYR A 134 -4.77 -5.07 -5.72
N ILE A 135 -3.67 -4.35 -5.86
CA ILE A 135 -2.31 -4.89 -5.89
C ILE A 135 -1.58 -4.36 -4.66
N ARG A 136 -0.95 -5.26 -3.91
CA ARG A 136 -0.19 -4.97 -2.68
C ARG A 136 1.25 -5.44 -2.83
N PRO A 137 2.16 -4.57 -3.33
CA PRO A 137 3.60 -4.79 -3.23
C PRO A 137 4.09 -4.46 -1.81
N PHE A 138 5.04 -5.21 -1.26
CA PHE A 138 5.61 -4.93 0.07
C PHE A 138 7.01 -5.53 0.25
N VAL A 139 7.81 -4.91 1.11
CA VAL A 139 9.16 -5.37 1.51
C VAL A 139 9.22 -5.49 3.03
N PHE A 140 9.84 -6.53 3.55
CA PHE A 140 10.06 -6.70 4.98
C PHE A 140 11.40 -7.35 5.31
N ALA A 141 11.95 -7.01 6.47
CA ALA A 141 13.20 -7.55 6.99
C ALA A 141 13.06 -9.01 7.48
N THR A 142 13.94 -9.89 7.02
CA THR A 142 13.90 -11.34 7.33
C THR A 142 15.08 -11.84 8.15
N ASP A 143 16.00 -10.95 8.56
CA ASP A 143 17.13 -11.33 9.41
C ASP A 143 16.65 -11.93 10.74
N PRO A 144 17.12 -13.13 11.14
CA PRO A 144 16.77 -13.75 12.42
C PRO A 144 17.62 -13.16 13.56
N PHE A 145 17.30 -11.93 13.98
CA PHE A 145 18.11 -11.16 14.92
C PHE A 145 17.25 -10.27 15.84
N ILE A 146 17.45 -10.41 17.15
CA ILE A 146 16.71 -9.66 18.20
C ILE A 146 17.41 -8.36 18.59
N GLY A 147 18.63 -8.08 18.12
CA GLY A 147 19.21 -6.75 18.31
C GLY A 147 18.63 -5.74 17.32
N VAL A 148 18.73 -4.44 17.64
CA VAL A 148 18.32 -3.37 16.73
C VAL A 148 19.48 -3.00 15.80
N ARG A 149 19.29 -3.23 14.49
CA ARG A 149 20.20 -2.79 13.42
C ARG A 149 19.45 -2.69 12.07
N VAL A 150 20.15 -2.32 11.01
CA VAL A 150 19.63 -2.50 9.64
C VAL A 150 19.72 -3.99 9.26
N SER A 151 18.63 -4.55 8.74
CA SER A 151 18.63 -5.94 8.26
C SER A 151 19.55 -6.11 7.05
N LYS A 152 20.12 -7.30 6.92
CA LYS A 152 20.95 -7.72 5.79
C LYS A 152 20.18 -8.61 4.82
N ARG A 153 18.97 -9.03 5.20
CA ARG A 153 18.09 -9.87 4.41
C ARG A 153 16.69 -9.29 4.37
N TYR A 154 16.10 -9.29 3.18
CA TYR A 154 14.74 -8.82 2.97
C TYR A 154 14.00 -9.78 2.04
N LYS A 155 12.69 -9.72 2.09
CA LYS A 155 11.83 -10.32 1.07
C LYS A 155 10.93 -9.23 0.51
N PHE A 156 10.83 -9.16 -0.81
CA PHE A 156 9.85 -8.36 -1.53
C PHE A 156 8.77 -9.29 -2.08
N MET A 157 7.51 -8.88 -1.99
CA MET A 157 6.38 -9.66 -2.48
C MET A 157 5.32 -8.77 -3.15
N ILE A 158 4.54 -9.37 -4.04
CA ILE A 158 3.30 -8.77 -4.58
C ILE A 158 2.18 -9.78 -4.42
N ILE A 159 1.09 -9.37 -3.77
CA ILE A 159 -0.17 -10.12 -3.68
C ILE A 159 -1.31 -9.28 -4.26
N MET A 160 -2.37 -9.94 -4.73
CA MET A 160 -3.51 -9.27 -5.36
C MET A 160 -4.83 -9.75 -4.75
N SER A 161 -5.79 -8.83 -4.67
CA SER A 161 -7.09 -9.04 -4.04
C SER A 161 -8.18 -8.34 -4.87
N PRO A 162 -9.23 -9.04 -5.33
CA PRO A 162 -10.35 -8.37 -6.00
C PRO A 162 -11.12 -7.52 -4.99
N VAL A 163 -11.46 -6.29 -5.36
CA VAL A 163 -12.14 -5.35 -4.46
C VAL A 163 -13.33 -4.70 -5.13
N GLY A 164 -14.43 -4.61 -4.38
CA GLY A 164 -15.65 -3.94 -4.78
C GLY A 164 -15.60 -2.42 -4.61
N SER A 165 -16.74 -1.78 -4.84
CA SER A 165 -16.92 -0.35 -4.55
C SER A 165 -16.71 -0.09 -3.06
N TYR A 166 -15.96 0.96 -2.74
CA TYR A 166 -15.72 1.40 -1.37
C TYR A 166 -17.03 1.87 -0.69
N TYR A 167 -18.00 2.33 -1.48
CA TYR A 167 -19.30 2.79 -0.99
C TYR A 167 -20.44 2.03 -1.68
N LYS A 168 -20.86 0.89 -1.09
CA LYS A 168 -21.96 0.07 -1.62
C LYS A 168 -23.30 0.83 -1.71
N GLY A 169 -23.48 1.91 -0.94
CA GLY A 169 -24.67 2.78 -0.94
C GLY A 169 -24.54 4.08 -1.74
N GLY A 170 -23.49 4.28 -2.54
CA GLY A 170 -23.17 5.56 -3.19
C GLY A 170 -22.30 6.47 -2.32
N MET A 171 -21.89 7.65 -2.83
CA MET A 171 -21.04 8.58 -2.06
C MET A 171 -21.80 9.16 -0.87
N VAL A 172 -21.63 8.53 0.30
CA VAL A 172 -22.17 9.00 1.58
C VAL A 172 -21.06 9.78 2.31
N PRO A 173 -21.32 11.01 2.77
CA PRO A 173 -20.35 11.76 3.57
C PRO A 173 -20.01 11.03 4.86
N SER A 174 -18.72 10.88 5.14
CA SER A 174 -18.23 10.30 6.40
C SER A 174 -18.21 11.34 7.51
N ARG A 175 -18.57 10.93 8.73
CA ARG A 175 -18.30 11.76 9.93
C ARG A 175 -16.83 11.66 10.30
N ILE A 176 -16.15 12.79 10.34
CA ILE A 176 -14.71 12.89 10.60
C ILE A 176 -14.48 13.59 11.95
N TYR A 177 -13.67 12.98 12.80
CA TYR A 177 -13.26 13.55 14.09
C TYR A 177 -11.91 14.24 13.97
N VAL A 178 -11.77 15.46 14.49
CA VAL A 178 -10.50 16.19 14.52
C VAL A 178 -9.67 15.68 15.70
N GLU A 179 -8.57 14.98 15.42
CA GLU A 179 -7.73 14.34 16.43
C GLU A 179 -6.73 15.35 17.03
N SER A 180 -6.84 15.57 18.34
CA SER A 180 -6.06 16.56 19.08
C SER A 180 -5.13 15.95 20.14
N GLU A 181 -5.24 14.65 20.42
CA GLU A 181 -4.43 13.94 21.41
C GLU A 181 -3.28 13.17 20.72
N PHE A 182 -3.61 12.36 19.72
CA PHE A 182 -2.63 11.52 19.02
C PHE A 182 -1.98 12.26 17.84
N ALA A 183 -0.70 11.98 17.56
CA ALA A 183 -0.04 12.40 16.33
C ALA A 183 0.07 11.22 15.37
N ARG A 184 -0.20 11.47 14.09
CA ARG A 184 0.15 10.52 13.02
C ARG A 184 1.66 10.41 12.88
N THR A 185 2.35 11.55 12.94
CA THR A 185 3.79 11.67 12.82
C THR A 185 4.24 13.05 13.30
N VAL A 186 5.55 13.32 13.26
CA VAL A 186 6.16 14.64 13.47
C VAL A 186 7.20 14.89 12.37
N ARG A 187 7.63 16.14 12.18
CA ARG A 187 8.75 16.44 11.28
C ARG A 187 10.00 15.65 11.68
N GLY A 188 10.68 15.07 10.69
CA GLY A 188 11.79 14.13 10.93
C GLY A 188 11.34 12.71 11.26
N GLY A 189 10.04 12.45 11.41
CA GLY A 189 9.47 11.12 11.57
C GLY A 189 9.45 10.32 10.26
N THR A 190 8.58 9.31 10.20
CA THR A 190 8.43 8.40 9.05
C THR A 190 7.21 8.71 8.20
N GLY A 191 6.51 9.81 8.43
CA GLY A 191 5.21 10.09 7.81
C GLY A 191 5.17 10.14 6.29
N GLU A 192 6.28 10.44 5.62
CA GLU A 192 6.41 10.41 4.15
C GLU A 192 6.69 9.02 3.58
N ALA A 193 7.12 8.07 4.42
CA ALA A 193 7.29 6.68 4.03
C ALA A 193 5.98 5.92 4.22
N LYS A 194 5.70 5.01 3.29
CA LYS A 194 4.57 4.09 3.41
C LYS A 194 4.99 2.83 4.15
N CYS A 195 5.30 2.98 5.44
CA CYS A 195 5.78 1.90 6.32
C CYS A 195 4.74 1.48 7.36
N GLY A 196 4.78 0.21 7.77
CA GLY A 196 3.79 -0.38 8.68
C GLY A 196 3.67 0.34 10.02
N GLY A 197 4.80 0.79 10.59
CA GLY A 197 4.84 1.50 11.87
C GLY A 197 3.95 2.74 11.92
N ASN A 198 3.80 3.48 10.82
CA ASN A 198 2.92 4.65 10.74
C ASN A 198 1.43 4.27 10.92
N TYR A 199 1.05 3.10 10.43
CA TYR A 199 -0.34 2.62 10.50
C TYR A 199 -0.62 2.01 11.87
N ALA A 200 0.29 1.18 12.37
CA ALA A 200 0.19 0.60 13.71
C ALA A 200 0.10 1.68 14.81
N GLY A 201 0.92 2.74 14.71
CA GLY A 201 0.91 3.85 15.66
C GLY A 201 -0.40 4.64 15.70
N GLY A 202 -1.19 4.62 14.62
CA GLY A 202 -2.48 5.32 14.54
C GLY A 202 -3.69 4.51 15.03
N LEU A 203 -3.54 3.22 15.31
CA LEU A 203 -4.68 2.33 15.61
C LEU A 203 -5.44 2.73 16.89
N ALA A 204 -4.72 3.13 17.94
CA ALA A 204 -5.35 3.54 19.20
C ALA A 204 -6.27 4.76 19.01
N ALA A 205 -5.82 5.75 18.23
CA ALA A 205 -6.64 6.90 17.88
C ALA A 205 -7.87 6.48 17.07
N GLN A 206 -7.69 5.64 16.04
CA GLN A 206 -8.78 5.19 15.19
C GLN A 206 -9.83 4.39 15.97
N GLN A 207 -9.40 3.55 16.91
CA GLN A 207 -10.31 2.81 17.79
C GLN A 207 -11.13 3.76 18.66
N LYS A 208 -10.48 4.70 19.36
CA LYS A 208 -11.15 5.71 20.20
C LYS A 208 -12.20 6.49 19.41
N VAL A 209 -11.85 6.94 18.21
CA VAL A 209 -12.74 7.72 17.34
C VAL A 209 -13.91 6.89 16.82
N HIS A 210 -13.68 5.61 16.54
CA HIS A 210 -14.75 4.68 16.18
C HIS A 210 -15.73 4.44 17.32
N GLU A 211 -15.25 4.28 18.56
CA GLU A 211 -16.07 4.15 19.77
C GLU A 211 -16.94 5.41 20.03
N MET A 212 -16.49 6.58 19.56
CA MET A 212 -17.26 7.83 19.57
C MET A 212 -18.28 7.95 18.42
N GLY A 213 -18.34 6.95 17.52
CA GLY A 213 -19.26 6.88 16.38
C GLY A 213 -18.78 7.59 15.11
N PHE A 214 -17.53 8.04 15.04
CA PHE A 214 -16.98 8.64 13.83
C PHE A 214 -16.33 7.57 12.94
N GLU A 215 -16.30 7.82 11.63
CA GLU A 215 -15.76 6.85 10.66
C GLU A 215 -14.27 7.04 10.42
N GLN A 216 -13.79 8.27 10.48
CA GLN A 216 -12.41 8.64 10.15
C GLN A 216 -11.87 9.73 11.07
N ILE A 217 -10.55 9.84 11.11
CA ILE A 217 -9.80 10.89 11.80
C ILE A 217 -9.37 11.97 10.81
N LEU A 218 -9.43 13.23 11.19
CA LEU A 218 -8.66 14.32 10.60
C LEU A 218 -7.42 14.54 11.47
N TRP A 219 -6.25 14.22 10.93
CA TRP A 219 -4.98 14.39 11.61
C TRP A 219 -4.56 15.85 11.64
N LEU A 220 -4.16 16.31 12.83
CA LEU A 220 -3.46 17.58 13.01
C LEU A 220 -1.95 17.35 13.12
N ASP A 221 -1.17 18.37 12.78
CA ASP A 221 0.27 18.36 12.90
C ASP A 221 0.71 17.98 14.31
N GLY A 222 1.77 17.18 14.41
CA GLY A 222 2.20 16.62 15.69
C GLY A 222 2.83 17.61 16.67
N GLU A 223 3.20 18.82 16.23
CA GLU A 223 3.93 19.81 17.04
C GLU A 223 2.99 20.80 17.72
N LYS A 224 2.17 21.50 16.93
CA LYS A 224 1.29 22.59 17.37
C LYS A 224 -0.16 22.16 17.53
N ARG A 225 -0.57 21.04 16.93
CA ARG A 225 -1.97 20.55 16.96
C ARG A 225 -2.96 21.58 16.40
N GLN A 226 -2.58 22.23 15.30
CA GLN A 226 -3.34 23.33 14.71
C GLN A 226 -3.53 23.18 13.20
N TYR A 227 -2.57 22.57 12.50
CA TYR A 227 -2.60 22.46 11.05
C TYR A 227 -3.10 21.10 10.61
N ILE A 228 -4.02 21.08 9.66
CA ILE A 228 -4.58 19.85 9.10
C ILE A 228 -3.56 19.17 8.19
N GLU A 229 -3.43 17.84 8.32
CA GLU A 229 -2.54 17.02 7.49
C GLU A 229 -3.29 16.05 6.56
N GLU A 230 -3.96 15.03 7.11
CA GLU A 230 -4.58 13.93 6.35
C GLU A 230 -5.90 13.48 6.98
N VAL A 231 -6.77 12.82 6.21
CA VAL A 231 -7.99 12.15 6.71
C VAL A 231 -7.73 10.64 6.74
N GLY A 232 -7.57 10.08 7.93
CA GLY A 232 -7.27 8.67 8.15
C GLY A 232 -5.99 8.25 7.45
N THR A 233 -6.13 7.59 6.30
CA THR A 233 -5.00 7.13 5.45
C THR A 233 -4.99 7.78 4.06
N SER A 234 -5.74 8.87 3.90
CA SER A 234 -5.91 9.60 2.64
C SER A 234 -5.50 11.07 2.78
N ASN A 235 -4.95 11.64 1.71
CA ASN A 235 -4.79 13.09 1.62
C ASN A 235 -6.14 13.81 1.59
N VAL A 236 -6.16 15.08 2.00
CA VAL A 236 -7.37 15.91 2.07
C VAL A 236 -7.28 17.11 1.12
N PHE A 237 -8.43 17.50 0.57
CA PHE A 237 -8.62 18.72 -0.22
C PHE A 237 -9.80 19.50 0.35
N PHE A 238 -9.70 20.82 0.30
CA PHE A 238 -10.74 21.78 0.68
C PHE A 238 -11.07 22.65 -0.53
N LEU A 239 -12.35 22.95 -0.73
CA LEU A 239 -12.79 23.96 -1.71
C LEU A 239 -13.20 25.21 -0.93
N ILE A 240 -12.43 26.28 -1.06
CA ILE A 240 -12.64 27.56 -0.36
C ILE A 240 -12.77 28.65 -1.41
N ASP A 241 -13.91 29.31 -1.46
CA ASP A 241 -14.19 30.40 -2.41
C ASP A 241 -13.86 30.05 -3.87
N GLY A 242 -14.18 28.82 -4.27
CA GLY A 242 -13.92 28.30 -5.63
C GLY A 242 -12.48 27.83 -5.88
N VAL A 243 -11.60 27.90 -4.87
CA VAL A 243 -10.20 27.47 -4.97
C VAL A 243 -9.98 26.18 -4.19
N PHE A 244 -9.38 25.18 -4.84
CA PHE A 244 -8.96 23.96 -4.17
C PHE A 244 -7.65 24.17 -3.41
N VAL A 245 -7.65 23.82 -2.13
CA VAL A 245 -6.51 23.92 -1.21
C VAL A 245 -6.24 22.54 -0.61
N THR A 246 -4.98 22.15 -0.50
CA THR A 246 -4.55 20.89 0.15
C THR A 246 -3.25 21.14 0.92
N PRO A 247 -3.01 20.48 2.05
CA PRO A 247 -1.76 20.63 2.80
C PRO A 247 -0.50 20.43 1.93
N SER A 248 0.53 21.24 2.16
CA SER A 248 1.85 21.18 1.51
C SER A 248 2.62 19.93 1.93
N LEU A 249 3.55 19.46 1.10
CA LEU A 249 4.41 18.32 1.44
C LEU A 249 5.63 18.82 2.20
N GLU A 250 5.58 18.77 3.54
CA GLU A 250 6.61 19.33 4.44
C GLU A 250 7.28 18.28 5.36
N GLY A 251 7.34 17.00 4.96
CA GLY A 251 7.97 15.96 5.78
C GLY A 251 7.00 15.10 6.61
N THR A 252 5.72 15.48 6.67
CA THR A 252 4.72 14.85 7.55
C THR A 252 3.46 14.40 6.83
N ILE A 253 3.41 14.45 5.50
CA ILE A 253 2.26 14.03 4.69
C ILE A 253 2.73 13.03 3.65
N LEU A 254 2.01 11.91 3.52
CA LEU A 254 2.33 10.95 2.48
C LEU A 254 2.07 11.57 1.11
N ASN A 255 3.07 11.55 0.24
CA ASN A 255 2.94 12.03 -1.13
C ASN A 255 2.05 11.08 -1.96
N GLY A 256 0.73 11.31 -1.89
CA GLY A 256 -0.28 10.49 -2.54
C GLY A 256 -0.29 10.66 -4.06
N ILE A 257 -0.34 9.55 -4.77
CA ILE A 257 -0.44 9.54 -6.24
C ILE A 257 -1.79 10.11 -6.68
N THR A 258 -2.88 9.79 -5.97
CA THR A 258 -4.20 10.40 -6.22
C THR A 258 -4.16 11.92 -5.98
N ARG A 259 -3.52 12.38 -4.91
CA ARG A 259 -3.32 13.82 -4.64
C ARG A 259 -2.58 14.51 -5.80
N LYS A 260 -1.48 13.91 -6.26
CA LYS A 260 -0.72 14.42 -7.41
C LYS A 260 -1.61 14.52 -8.67
N SER A 261 -2.34 13.46 -9.01
CA SER A 261 -3.22 13.42 -10.17
C SER A 261 -4.36 14.44 -10.08
N VAL A 262 -4.97 14.63 -8.90
CA VAL A 262 -6.03 15.65 -8.70
C VAL A 262 -5.47 17.05 -8.92
N ILE A 263 -4.29 17.35 -8.38
CA ILE A 263 -3.64 18.65 -8.60
C ILE A 263 -3.32 18.87 -10.10
N GLU A 264 -2.88 17.84 -10.81
CA GLU A 264 -2.62 17.91 -12.25
C GLU A 264 -3.89 18.17 -13.07
N LEU A 265 -5.04 17.61 -12.67
CA LEU A 265 -6.33 17.80 -13.35
C LEU A 265 -7.03 19.14 -13.05
N LEU A 266 -6.75 19.74 -11.88
CA LEU A 266 -7.32 21.02 -11.48
C LEU A 266 -6.59 22.23 -12.09
N LYS A 267 -5.43 22.01 -12.72
CA LYS A 267 -4.65 23.02 -13.43
C LYS A 267 -5.07 23.11 -14.90
#